data_AF-A0A970ARN6-F1
#
_entry.id   AF-A0A970ARN6-F1
#
_cell.length_a   1.000
_cell.length_b   1.000
_cell.length_c   1.000
_cell.angle_alpha   90.00
_cell.angle_beta   90.00
_cell.angle_gamma   90.00
#
_symmetry.space_group_name_H-M   'P 1'
#
loop_
_entity.id
_entity.type
_entity.pdbx_description
1 polymer ?
#
loop_
_entity_poly.entity_id
_entity_poly.type
_entity_poly.pdbx_seq_one_letter_code
_entity_poly.pdbx_strand_id
1 'polypeptide(L)'
;MTVLTIATESYEKQHQINSNPTVHIEQSTLEYLHTAFLLYEYKLTHSKREYRALLEEYGWDKGNVEEKRSLKIAENFQAFASRPEHLAVLPISVLIRLCSQNYKVLI
;
A
#
# COMPACT_ATOMS: atom_id res chain seq x y z
N MET A 1 -30.51 -24.44 27.82
CA MET A 1 -30.36 -24.19 26.37
C MET A 1 -30.05 -22.72 26.18
N THR A 2 -28.79 -22.38 25.91
CA THR A 2 -28.38 -21.01 25.58
C THR A 2 -28.60 -20.78 24.10
N VAL A 3 -29.56 -19.92 23.76
CA VAL A 3 -29.82 -19.49 22.40
C VAL A 3 -28.60 -18.66 21.95
N LEU A 4 -27.82 -19.20 21.01
CA LEU A 4 -26.85 -18.40 20.28
C LEU A 4 -27.64 -17.42 19.42
N THR A 5 -27.70 -16.16 19.84
CA THR A 5 -28.19 -15.06 19.01
C THR A 5 -27.19 -14.86 17.88
N ILE A 6 -27.46 -15.48 16.73
CA ILE A 6 -26.71 -15.22 15.50
C ILE A 6 -26.99 -13.75 15.13
N ALA A 7 -25.93 -12.96 14.95
CA ALA A 7 -26.04 -11.56 14.55
C ALA A 7 -26.95 -11.44 13.32
N THR A 8 -28.04 -10.70 13.46
CA THR A 8 -29.11 -10.55 12.46
C THR A 8 -28.76 -9.60 11.31
N GLU A 9 -27.68 -8.83 11.43
CA GLU A 9 -27.22 -7.90 10.40
C GLU A 9 -25.95 -8.42 9.71
N SER A 10 -25.91 -8.28 8.38
CA SER A 10 -24.71 -8.61 7.61
C SER A 10 -23.55 -7.68 7.98
N TYR A 11 -22.32 -8.20 7.97
CA TYR A 11 -21.10 -7.44 8.27
C TYR A 11 -21.02 -6.11 7.49
N GLU A 12 -21.39 -6.16 6.20
CA GLU A 12 -21.44 -4.96 5.34
C GLU A 12 -22.36 -3.86 5.87
N LYS A 13 -23.53 -4.21 6.44
CA LYS A 13 -24.52 -3.26 6.96
C LYS A 13 -24.09 -2.70 8.30
N GLN A 14 -23.58 -3.57 9.17
CA GLN A 14 -23.07 -3.17 10.48
C GLN A 14 -21.92 -2.17 10.36
N HIS A 15 -21.02 -2.36 9.38
CA HIS A 15 -19.84 -1.54 9.19
C HIS A 15 -19.99 -0.46 8.10
N GLN A 16 -21.13 -0.40 7.40
CA GLN A 16 -21.41 0.54 6.31
C GLN A 16 -20.35 0.49 5.20
N ILE A 17 -19.92 -0.71 4.83
CA ILE A 17 -18.85 -0.92 3.83
C ILE A 17 -19.40 -1.48 2.52
N ASN A 18 -18.62 -1.32 1.44
CA ASN A 18 -18.92 -1.95 0.16
C ASN A 18 -18.94 -3.48 0.31
N SER A 19 -19.94 -4.14 -0.29
CA SER A 19 -20.10 -5.59 -0.26
C SER A 19 -19.09 -6.33 -1.16
N ASN A 20 -18.48 -5.64 -2.12
CA ASN A 20 -17.42 -6.17 -2.97
C ASN A 20 -16.06 -6.12 -2.24
N PRO A 21 -15.49 -7.27 -1.83
CA PRO A 21 -14.23 -7.30 -1.10
C PRO A 21 -13.04 -6.76 -1.91
N THR A 22 -13.09 -6.84 -3.24
CA THR A 22 -12.01 -6.36 -4.12
C THR A 22 -11.83 -4.84 -4.01
N VAL A 23 -12.92 -4.08 -3.85
CA VAL A 23 -12.86 -2.60 -3.73
C VAL A 23 -12.02 -2.18 -2.53
N HIS A 24 -12.10 -2.91 -1.42
CA HIS A 24 -11.31 -2.61 -0.21
C HIS A 24 -9.83 -2.92 -0.40
N ILE A 25 -9.51 -3.99 -1.12
CA ILE A 25 -8.12 -4.36 -1.45
C ILE A 25 -7.52 -3.34 -2.43
N GLU A 26 -8.27 -2.95 -3.45
CA GLU A 26 -7.85 -1.93 -4.43
C GLU A 26 -7.63 -0.59 -3.76
N GLN A 27 -8.56 -0.14 -2.91
CA GLN A 27 -8.43 1.11 -2.17
C GLN A 27 -7.21 1.11 -1.26
N SER A 28 -7.01 0.04 -0.48
CA SER A 28 -5.84 -0.11 0.40
C SER A 28 -4.53 -0.12 -0.39
N THR A 29 -4.52 -0.77 -1.54
CA THR A 29 -3.35 -0.82 -2.43
C THR A 29 -3.07 0.56 -3.02
N LEU A 30 -4.10 1.27 -3.46
CA LEU A 30 -3.99 2.61 -4.01
C LEU A 30 -3.42 3.61 -3.00
N GLU A 31 -3.94 3.62 -1.78
CA GLU A 31 -3.44 4.48 -0.68
C GLU A 31 -1.96 4.22 -0.37
N TYR A 32 -1.57 2.94 -0.36
CA TYR A 32 -0.18 2.56 -0.20
C TYR A 32 0.70 3.05 -1.36
N LEU A 33 0.24 2.91 -2.60
CA LEU A 33 0.95 3.39 -3.78
C LEU A 33 1.16 4.91 -3.74
N HIS A 34 0.16 5.67 -3.34
CA HIS A 34 0.31 7.11 -3.14
C HIS A 34 1.40 7.43 -2.12
N THR A 35 1.42 6.72 -0.99
CA THR A 35 2.46 6.87 0.02
C THR A 35 3.84 6.52 -0.54
N ALA A 36 3.95 5.42 -1.27
CA ALA A 36 5.20 4.96 -1.88
C ALA A 36 5.77 5.98 -2.87
N PHE A 37 4.94 6.46 -3.80
CA PHE A 37 5.38 7.44 -4.79
C PHE A 37 5.73 8.80 -4.15
N LEU A 38 4.96 9.25 -3.15
CA LEU A 38 5.25 10.48 -2.43
C LEU A 38 6.58 10.41 -1.65
N LEU A 39 6.82 9.31 -0.93
CA LEU A 39 8.08 9.08 -0.24
C LEU A 39 9.27 9.05 -1.20
N TYR A 40 9.08 8.47 -2.39
CA TYR A 40 10.11 8.44 -3.42
C TYR A 40 10.39 9.83 -4.00
N GLU A 41 9.34 10.63 -4.25
CA GLU A 41 9.49 12.03 -4.66
C GLU A 41 10.26 12.83 -3.62
N TYR A 42 9.91 12.72 -2.33
CA TYR A 42 10.64 13.39 -1.26
C TYR A 42 12.12 12.98 -1.21
N LYS A 43 12.40 11.68 -1.36
CA LYS A 43 13.77 11.17 -1.38
C LYS A 43 14.60 11.73 -2.55
N LEU A 44 13.98 11.99 -3.70
CA LEU A 44 14.65 12.54 -4.88
C LEU A 44 14.83 14.06 -4.83
N THR A 45 13.86 14.76 -4.26
CA THR A 45 13.78 16.23 -4.32
C THR A 45 14.38 16.93 -3.11
N HIS A 46 14.47 16.26 -1.97
CA HIS A 46 14.97 16.84 -0.72
C HIS A 46 16.38 16.35 -0.38
N SER A 47 17.13 17.16 0.36
CA SER A 47 18.39 16.72 0.95
C SER A 47 18.17 15.57 1.93
N LYS A 48 19.23 14.81 2.22
CA LYS A 48 19.19 13.70 3.19
C LYS A 48 18.66 14.12 4.58
N ARG A 49 18.90 15.37 4.98
CA ARG A 49 18.48 15.94 6.26
C ARG A 49 16.99 16.30 6.24
N GLU A 50 16.55 16.99 5.21
CA GLU A 50 15.15 17.38 5.03
C GLU A 50 14.25 16.15 4.88
N TYR A 51 14.66 15.18 4.07
CA TYR A 51 13.93 13.91 3.94
C TYR A 51 13.77 13.20 5.28
N ARG A 52 14.81 13.20 6.13
CA ARG A 52 14.74 12.60 7.46
C ARG A 52 13.76 13.35 8.37
N ALA A 53 13.72 14.67 8.30
CA ALA A 53 12.79 15.49 9.07
C ALA A 53 11.33 15.22 8.66
N LEU A 54 11.06 15.10 7.35
CA LEU A 54 9.73 14.75 6.83
C LEU A 54 9.28 13.35 7.31
N LEU A 55 10.18 12.36 7.27
CA LEU A 55 9.87 11.03 7.80
C LEU A 55 9.49 11.09 9.28
N GLU A 56 10.29 11.80 10.09
CA GLU A 56 10.04 11.94 11.53
C GLU A 56 8.70 12.66 11.81
N GLU A 57 8.38 13.71 11.06
CA GLU A 57 7.10 14.44 11.14
C GLU A 57 5.90 13.52 10.92
N TYR A 58 5.99 12.59 9.97
CA TYR A 58 4.91 11.65 9.64
C TYR A 58 4.96 10.35 10.43
N GLY A 59 5.85 10.22 11.43
CA GLY A 59 5.99 9.03 12.25
C GLY A 59 6.65 7.84 11.54
N TRP A 60 7.44 8.10 10.50
CA TRP A 60 8.27 7.12 9.81
C TRP A 60 9.72 7.19 10.27
N ASP A 61 10.31 6.02 10.48
CA ASP A 61 11.73 5.90 10.79
C ASP A 61 12.52 5.66 9.50
N LYS A 62 13.52 6.51 9.24
CA LYS A 62 14.44 6.29 8.13
C LYS A 62 15.18 4.96 8.29
N GLY A 63 15.13 4.15 7.24
CA GLY A 63 15.73 2.83 7.16
C GLY A 63 14.86 1.73 7.76
N ASN A 64 13.64 2.03 8.19
CA ASN A 64 12.70 1.01 8.65
C ASN A 64 12.24 0.11 7.49
N VAL A 65 11.61 -1.01 7.84
CA VAL A 65 11.22 -2.03 6.85
C VAL A 65 10.17 -1.48 5.89
N GLU A 66 9.26 -0.65 6.38
CA GLU A 66 8.14 -0.14 5.58
C GLU A 66 8.59 0.94 4.59
N GLU A 67 9.45 1.87 5.00
CA GLU A 67 10.06 2.90 4.15
C GLU A 67 10.84 2.21 3.03
N LYS A 68 11.68 1.23 3.37
CA LYS A 68 12.44 0.46 2.37
C LYS A 68 11.52 -0.24 1.37
N ARG A 69 10.41 -0.81 1.84
CA ARG A 69 9.43 -1.50 0.99
C ARG A 69 8.70 -0.52 0.07
N SER A 70 8.21 0.59 0.60
CA SER A 70 7.57 1.67 -0.13
C SER A 70 8.50 2.23 -1.22
N LEU A 71 9.74 2.55 -0.85
CA LEU A 71 10.74 3.05 -1.80
C LEU A 71 11.06 2.02 -2.89
N LYS A 72 11.13 0.74 -2.55
CA LYS A 72 11.38 -0.34 -3.52
C LYS A 72 10.23 -0.46 -4.53
N ILE A 73 8.98 -0.40 -4.06
CA ILE A 73 7.80 -0.42 -4.93
C ILE A 73 7.86 0.79 -5.87
N ALA A 74 8.04 1.98 -5.33
CA ALA A 74 8.08 3.20 -6.14
C ALA A 74 9.18 3.18 -7.21
N GLU A 75 10.37 2.68 -6.86
CA GLU A 75 11.50 2.56 -7.79
C GLU A 75 11.22 1.56 -8.93
N ASN A 76 10.58 0.42 -8.64
CA ASN A 76 10.28 -0.61 -9.65
C ASN A 76 9.07 -0.26 -10.52
N PHE A 77 8.14 0.54 -10.00
CA PHE A 77 6.87 0.86 -10.64
C PHE A 77 6.72 2.34 -10.98
N GLN A 78 7.82 3.08 -11.08
CA GLN A 78 7.83 4.53 -11.34
C GLN A 78 7.02 4.94 -12.58
N ALA A 79 6.94 4.08 -13.60
CA ALA A 79 6.16 4.32 -14.82
C ALA A 79 4.65 4.55 -14.56
N PHE A 80 4.15 4.10 -13.41
CA PHE A 80 2.76 4.24 -13.00
C PHE A 80 2.52 5.41 -12.04
N ALA A 81 3.53 6.23 -11.73
CA ALA A 81 3.38 7.32 -10.75
C ALA A 81 2.28 8.33 -11.12
N SER A 82 2.00 8.53 -12.42
CA SER A 82 0.92 9.41 -12.89
C SER A 82 -0.48 8.75 -12.88
N ARG A 83 -0.55 7.42 -12.76
CA ARG A 83 -1.78 6.61 -12.76
C ARG A 83 -1.64 5.39 -11.84
N PRO A 84 -1.49 5.58 -10.51
CA PRO A 84 -1.32 4.48 -9.56
C PRO A 84 -2.52 3.52 -9.54
N GLU A 85 -3.71 3.97 -9.93
CA GLU A 85 -4.92 3.15 -10.05
C GLU A 85 -4.76 1.94 -10.98
N HIS A 86 -3.88 2.02 -11.99
CA HIS A 86 -3.60 0.89 -12.87
C HIS A 86 -2.85 -0.26 -12.15
N LEU A 87 -2.16 0.03 -11.05
CA LEU A 87 -1.51 -0.98 -10.20
C LEU A 87 -2.38 -1.40 -9.02
N ALA A 88 -3.36 -0.57 -8.63
CA ALA A 88 -4.21 -0.81 -7.46
C ALA A 88 -4.97 -2.14 -7.54
N VAL A 89 -5.22 -2.65 -8.74
CA VAL A 89 -5.84 -3.97 -8.99
C VAL A 89 -5.00 -5.15 -8.46
N LEU A 90 -3.72 -4.93 -8.15
CA LEU A 90 -2.81 -5.94 -7.61
C LEU A 90 -2.59 -5.71 -6.11
N PRO A 91 -2.88 -6.68 -5.23
CA PRO A 91 -2.59 -6.53 -3.80
C PRO A 91 -1.12 -6.18 -3.54
N ILE A 92 -0.85 -5.37 -2.52
CA ILE A 92 0.53 -4.95 -2.15
C ILE A 92 1.49 -6.13 -1.99
N SER A 93 1.04 -7.25 -1.43
CA SER A 93 1.84 -8.47 -1.30
C SER A 93 2.32 -9.03 -2.66
N VAL A 94 1.50 -8.89 -3.70
CA VAL A 94 1.84 -9.25 -5.08
C VAL A 94 2.85 -8.26 -5.64
N LEU A 95 2.63 -6.95 -5.50
CA LEU A 95 3.58 -5.93 -5.95
C LEU A 95 4.98 -6.11 -5.33
N ILE A 96 5.05 -6.37 -4.03
CA ILE A 96 6.32 -6.65 -3.33
C ILE A 96 7.01 -7.88 -3.93
N ARG A 97 6.24 -8.93 -4.23
CA ARG A 97 6.76 -10.16 -4.82
C ARG A 97 7.31 -9.90 -6.22
N LEU A 98 6.64 -9.08 -7.02
CA LEU A 98 7.10 -8.67 -8.35
C LEU A 98 8.42 -7.87 -8.28
N CYS A 99 8.66 -7.10 -7.22
CA CYS A 99 9.95 -6.42 -7.00
C CYS A 99 11.07 -7.37 -6.54
N SER A 100 10.81 -8.67 -6.31
CA SER A 100 11.84 -9.61 -5.87
C SER A 100 12.69 -10.08 -7.05
N GLN A 101 14.02 -10.08 -6.89
CA GLN A 101 14.96 -10.57 -7.90
C GLN A 101 14.74 -12.05 -8.27
N ASN A 102 14.08 -12.81 -7.39
CA ASN A 102 13.77 -14.22 -7.59
C ASN A 102 12.42 -14.47 -8.28
N TYR A 103 11.66 -13.42 -8.61
CA TYR A 103 10.42 -13.59 -9.35
C TYR A 103 10.74 -13.89 -10.82
N LYS A 104 10.86 -15.18 -11.13
CA LYS A 104 10.73 -15.66 -12.51
C LYS A 104 9.25 -15.70 -12.82
N VAL A 105 8.80 -14.92 -13.79
CA VAL A 105 7.51 -15.15 -14.44
C VAL A 105 7.58 -16.60 -14.94
N LEU A 106 6.75 -17.48 -14.38
CA LEU A 106 6.51 -18.78 -14.97
C LEU A 106 5.67 -18.50 -16.22
N ILE A 107 6.35 -18.26 -17.34
CA ILE A 107 5.78 -18.23 -18.69
C ILE A 107 5.60 -19.67 -19.15
#